data_AF-A0A845PTT2-F1
#
_entry.id   AF-A0A845PTT2-F1
#
_cell.length_a   1.000
_cell.length_b   1.000
_cell.length_c   1.000
_cell.angle_alpha   90.00
_cell.angle_beta   90.00
_cell.angle_gamma   90.00
#
_symmetry.space_group_name_H-M   'P 1'
#
loop_
_entity.id
_entity.type
_entity.pdbx_description
1 polymer ?
#
loop_
_entity_poly.entity_id
_entity_poly.type
_entity_poly.pdbx_seq_one_letter_code
_entity_poly.pdbx_strand_id
1 'polypeptide(L)' 'VVDIAIENPTLGQLRVSNELKKQGFFVSPGGVSSIWLRHDLHRFKLRLKALEAKSAQDGVVLTESQLS' A
#
# COMPACT_ATOMS: atom_id res chain seq x y z
N VAL A 1 -6.49 4.20 -1.11
CA VAL A 1 -6.16 3.02 -0.25
C VAL A 1 -5.28 2.02 -0.99
N VAL A 2 -5.60 1.69 -2.24
CA VAL A 2 -4.77 0.83 -3.10
C VAL A 2 -3.43 1.51 -3.39
N ASP A 3 -3.45 2.78 -3.80
CA ASP A 3 -2.23 3.51 -4.20
C ASP A 3 -1.19 3.57 -3.09
N ILE A 4 -1.59 4.00 -1.88
CA ILE A 4 -0.68 4.05 -0.73
C ILE A 4 -0.12 2.67 -0.34
N ALA A 5 -0.85 1.59 -0.62
CA ALA A 5 -0.39 0.23 -0.34
C ALA A 5 0.60 -0.29 -1.38
N ILE A 6 0.54 0.21 -2.61
CA ILE A 6 1.52 -0.07 -3.66
C ILE A 6 2.75 0.81 -3.45
N GLU A 7 2.56 2.11 -3.21
CA GLU A 7 3.65 3.08 -3.06
C GLU A 7 4.46 2.86 -1.78
N ASN A 8 3.81 2.46 -0.70
CA ASN A 8 4.47 2.21 0.59
C ASN A 8 4.03 0.84 1.14
N PRO A 9 4.49 -0.26 0.53
CA PRO A 9 4.03 -1.61 0.85
C PRO A 9 4.42 -2.04 2.28
N THR A 10 5.37 -1.35 2.91
CA THR A 10 5.83 -1.59 4.28
C THR A 10 4.83 -1.10 5.32
N LEU A 11 3.94 -0.15 4.97
CA LEU A 11 2.92 0.35 5.88
C LEU A 11 1.90 -0.75 6.20
N GLY A 12 1.67 -0.99 7.49
CA GLY A 12 0.57 -1.84 7.95
C GLY A 12 -0.80 -1.15 7.89
N GLN A 13 -1.86 -1.93 8.02
CA GLN A 13 -3.26 -1.47 7.97
C GLN A 13 -3.57 -0.27 8.90
N LEU A 14 -3.00 -0.26 10.11
CA LEU A 14 -3.19 0.82 11.08
C LEU A 14 -2.52 2.11 10.62
N ARG A 15 -1.30 2.01 10.09
CA ARG A 15 -0.53 3.17 9.64
C ARG A 15 -1.15 3.79 8.39
N VAL A 16 -1.64 2.97 7.45
CA VAL A 16 -2.40 3.43 6.28
C VAL A 16 -3.71 4.11 6.70
N SER A 17 -4.45 3.53 7.65
CA SER A 17 -5.66 4.15 8.20
C SER A 17 -5.38 5.54 8.80
N ASN A 18 -4.30 5.68 9.58
CA ASN A 18 -3.89 6.96 10.15
C ASN A 18 -3.46 7.98 9.08
N GLU A 19 -2.75 7.54 8.05
CA GLU A 19 -2.29 8.43 6.98
C GLU A 19 -3.46 8.96 6.14
N LEU A 20 -4.43 8.08 5.82
CA LEU A 20 -5.68 8.48 5.18
C LEU A 20 -6.47 9.47 6.05
N LYS A 21 -6.50 9.25 7.37
CA LYS A 21 -7.18 10.17 8.30
C LYS A 21 -6.56 11.57 8.28
N LYS A 22 -5.23 11.70 8.16
CA LYS A 22 -4.57 13.01 8.01
C LYS A 22 -4.95 13.70 6.70
N GLN A 23 -5.23 12.93 5.66
CA GLN A 23 -5.71 13.43 4.36
C GLN A 23 -7.22 13.71 4.33
N GLY A 24 -7.93 13.55 5.46
CA GLY A 24 -9.38 13.74 5.57
C GLY A 24 -10.22 12.52 5.21
N PHE A 25 -9.61 11.39 4.86
CA PHE A 25 -10.30 10.14 4.56
C PHE A 25 -10.41 9.26 5.80
N PHE A 26 -11.63 8.96 6.24
CA PHE A 26 -11.85 8.09 7.39
C PHE A 26 -12.11 6.65 6.97
N VAL A 27 -11.08 5.80 7.09
CA VAL A 27 -11.17 4.35 6.82
C VAL A 27 -10.57 3.59 8.00
N SER A 28 -11.30 2.64 8.57
CA SER A 28 -10.81 1.82 9.68
C SER A 28 -9.71 0.85 9.22
N PRO A 29 -8.83 0.37 10.12
CA PRO A 29 -7.82 -0.64 9.76
C PRO A 29 -8.42 -1.92 9.16
N GLY A 30 -9.57 -2.38 9.67
CA GLY A 30 -10.30 -3.52 9.10
C GLY A 30 -10.87 -3.23 7.70
N GLY A 31 -11.30 -1.99 7.45
CA GLY A 31 -11.69 -1.53 6.12
C GLY A 31 -10.52 -1.54 5.14
N VAL A 32 -9.34 -1.08 5.57
CA VAL A 32 -8.10 -1.15 4.77
C VAL A 32 -7.79 -2.60 4.38
N SER A 33 -7.80 -3.53 5.34
CA SER A 33 -7.57 -4.96 5.08
C SER A 33 -8.58 -5.56 4.11
N SER A 34 -9.87 -5.23 4.28
CA SER A 34 -10.94 -5.70 3.39
C SER A 34 -10.77 -5.20 1.95
N ILE A 35 -10.35 -3.94 1.78
CA ILE A 35 -10.03 -3.37 0.46
C ILE A 35 -8.82 -4.08 -0.12
N TRP A 36 -7.75 -4.26 0.65
CA TRP A 36 -6.56 -4.99 0.18
C TRP A 36 -6.86 -6.41 -0.25
N LEU A 37 -7.74 -7.13 0.45
CA LEU A 37 -8.14 -8.47 0.05
C LEU A 37 -8.81 -8.48 -1.33
N ARG A 38 -9.67 -7.50 -1.63
CA ARG A 38 -10.38 -7.37 -2.92
C ARG A 38 -9.47 -6.99 -4.08
N HIS A 39 -8.30 -6.44 -3.78
CA HIS A 39 -7.31 -5.99 -4.77
C HIS A 39 -6.05 -6.88 -4.78
N ASP A 40 -6.07 -8.03 -4.11
CA ASP A 40 -4.90 -8.92 -3.97
C ASP A 40 -3.67 -8.23 -3.36
N LEU A 41 -3.87 -7.31 -2.41
CA LEU A 41 -2.81 -6.57 -1.71
C LEU A 41 -2.68 -6.93 -0.22
N HIS A 42 -3.37 -7.97 0.25
CA HIS A 42 -3.45 -8.32 1.67
C HIS A 42 -2.13 -8.85 2.26
N ARG A 43 -1.18 -9.29 1.42
CA ARG A 43 0.16 -9.74 1.84
C ARG A 43 1.22 -8.75 1.37
N PHE A 44 2.27 -8.58 2.16
CA PHE A 44 3.44 -7.77 1.78
C PHE A 44 4.02 -8.16 0.42
N LYS A 45 4.23 -9.45 0.15
CA LYS A 45 4.75 -9.94 -1.14
C LYS A 45 3.90 -9.53 -2.34
N LEU A 46 2.58 -9.48 -2.17
CA LEU A 46 1.68 -9.07 -3.26
C LEU A 46 1.76 -7.57 -3.51
N ARG A 47 1.86 -6.78 -2.43
CA ARG A 47 2.09 -5.33 -2.53
C ARG A 47 3.45 -5.00 -3.17
N LEU A 48 4.49 -5.75 -2.81
CA LEU A 48 5.81 -5.62 -3.41
C LEU A 48 5.78 -5.94 -4.91
N LYS A 49 5.12 -7.03 -5.32
CA LYS A 49 4.94 -7.36 -6.74
C LYS A 49 4.20 -6.27 -7.51
N ALA A 50 3.17 -5.68 -6.90
CA ALA A 50 2.44 -4.56 -7.50
C ALA A 50 3.33 -3.30 -7.64
N LEU A 51 4.20 -3.05 -6.66
CA LEU A 51 5.17 -1.96 -6.71
C LEU A 51 6.22 -2.18 -7.80
N GLU A 52 6.78 -3.39 -7.93
CA GLU A 52 7.72 -3.76 -8.98
C GLU A 52 7.09 -3.57 -10.37
N ALA A 53 5.84 -4.00 -10.55
CA ALA A 53 5.11 -3.80 -11.80
C ALA A 53 4.89 -2.31 -12.12
N LYS A 54 4.56 -1.48 -11.11
CA LYS A 54 4.43 -0.03 -11.28
C LYS A 54 5.77 0.62 -11.63
N SER A 55 6.85 0.25 -10.94
CA SER A 55 8.21 0.73 -11.21
C SER A 55 8.69 0.37 -12.62
N ALA A 56 8.38 -0.83 -13.10
CA ALA A 56 8.71 -1.25 -14.47
C ALA A 56 7.93 -0.46 -15.55
N GLN A 57 6.71 -0.03 -15.25
CA GLN A 57 5.89 0.78 -16.16
C GLN A 57 6.32 2.25 -16.16
N ASP A 58 6.54 2.83 -14.97
CA ASP A 58 6.83 4.25 -14.80
C ASP A 58 8.33 4.57 -14.91
N GLY A 59 9.20 3.55 -14.93
CA GLY A 59 10.66 3.70 -14.95
C GLY A 59 11.25 4.26 -13.65
N VAL A 60 10.53 4.15 -12.54
CA VAL A 60 10.90 4.76 -11.24
C VAL A 60 11.82 3.84 -10.45
N VAL A 61 12.90 4.40 -9.90
CA VAL A 61 13.82 3.67 -9.00
C VAL A 61 13.16 3.48 -7.63
N LEU A 62 13.11 2.24 -7.15
CA LEU A 62 12.57 1.90 -5.84
C LEU A 62 13.48 2.39 -4.71
N THR A 63 12.89 2.82 -3.60
CA THR A 63 13.62 3.24 -2.39
C THR A 63 13.70 2.10 -1.38
N GLU A 64 14.76 2.08 -0.55
CA GLU A 64 14.94 1.06 0.49
C GLU A 64 13.75 0.99 1.46
N SER A 65 13.14 2.15 1.77
CA SER A 65 11.95 2.26 2.61
C SER A 65 10.71 1.52 2.08
N GLN A 66 10.70 1.17 0.79
CA GLN A 66 9.64 0.38 0.16
C GLN A 66 9.93 -1.13 0.23
N LEU A 67 11.17 -1.53 0.52
CA LEU A 67 11.60 -2.92 0.53
C LEU A 67 11.68 -3.50 1.96
N SER A 68 11.81 -2.64 2.99
CA SER A 68 12.03 -3.03 4.40
C SER A 68 10.82 -2.87 5.31
#